data_AF-A0A1G3TP67-F1
#
_entry.id   AF-A0A1G3TP67-F1
#
_cell.length_a   1.000
_cell.length_b   1.000
_cell.length_c   1.000
_cell.angle_alpha   90.00
_cell.angle_beta   90.00
_cell.angle_gamma   90.00
#
_symmetry.space_group_name_H-M   'P 1'
#
loop_
_entity.id
_entity.type
_entity.pdbx_description
1 polymer ?
#
loop_
_entity_poly.entity_id
_entity_poly.type
_entity_poly.pdbx_seq_one_letter_code
_entity_poly.pdbx_strand_id
1 'polypeptide(L)' 'MQYLDCSKTQNIVKSTCQELGITQKELAEQLDVPQSTVSGWAKGDIPKMTKLALELMLENKSLKHKLQIFKEAHKIASEL' A
#
# COMPACT_ATOMS: atom_id res chain seq x y z
N MET A 1 6.64 -3.74 30.64
CA MET A 1 7.05 -3.70 29.22
C MET A 1 6.00 -2.90 28.46
N GLN A 2 6.12 -1.57 28.50
CA GLN A 2 5.25 -0.68 27.73
C GLN A 2 5.93 -0.43 26.38
N TYR A 3 5.29 -0.77 25.28
CA TYR A 3 5.67 -0.26 23.97
C TYR A 3 4.45 0.33 23.26
N LEU A 4 4.53 1.66 23.11
CA LEU A 4 3.96 2.52 22.08
C LEU A 4 2.43 2.68 22.05
N ASP A 5 1.95 3.65 22.85
CA ASP A 5 0.90 4.55 22.40
C ASP A 5 1.57 5.79 21.76
N CYS A 6 1.29 6.05 20.48
CA CYS A 6 1.47 7.37 19.88
C CYS A 6 0.48 7.53 18.71
N SER A 7 -0.78 7.78 19.07
CA SER A 7 -1.70 8.72 18.42
C SER A 7 -1.41 9.06 16.94
N LYS A 8 -2.17 8.44 16.02
CA LYS A 8 -2.84 9.01 14.83
C LYS A 8 -3.18 7.85 13.91
N THR A 9 -4.46 7.70 13.58
CA THR A 9 -4.94 6.91 12.44
C THR A 9 -3.99 7.14 11.26
N GLN A 10 -3.15 6.16 10.91
CA GLN A 10 -2.15 6.35 9.86
C GLN A 10 -2.88 6.79 8.58
N ASN A 11 -2.43 7.89 7.99
CA ASN A 11 -3.00 8.37 6.74
C ASN A 11 -2.76 7.31 5.65
N ILE A 12 -3.84 6.80 5.04
CA ILE A 12 -3.79 5.70 4.08
C ILE A 12 -2.85 5.98 2.89
N VAL A 13 -2.70 7.23 2.46
CA VAL A 13 -1.75 7.62 1.41
C VAL A 13 -0.32 7.34 1.87
N LYS A 14 0.03 7.74 3.09
CA LYS A 14 1.38 7.53 3.64
C LYS A 14 1.67 6.04 3.84
N SER A 15 0.71 5.28 4.37
CA SER A 15 0.84 3.83 4.52
C SER A 15 1.01 3.15 3.17
N THR A 16 0.26 3.55 2.15
CA THR A 16 0.36 2.98 0.79
C THR A 16 1.73 3.26 0.18
N CYS A 17 2.20 4.50 0.24
CA CYS A 17 3.54 4.86 -0.23
C CYS A 17 4.64 4.05 0.47
N GLN A 18 4.59 3.96 1.80
CA GLN A 18 5.56 3.22 2.60
C GLN A 18 5.55 1.73 2.26
N GLU A 19 4.37 1.11 2.20
CA GLU A 19 4.24 -0.32 1.92
C GLU A 19 4.68 -0.64 0.49
N LEU A 20 4.31 0.16 -0.50
CA LEU A 20 4.72 -0.09 -1.88
C LEU A 20 6.17 0.33 -2.17
N GLY A 21 6.83 1.05 -1.25
CA GLY A 21 8.18 1.58 -1.46
C GLY A 21 8.22 2.68 -2.53
N ILE A 22 7.16 3.48 -2.62
CA ILE A 22 6.98 4.55 -3.63
C ILE A 22 6.79 5.91 -2.96
N THR A 23 7.04 6.97 -3.72
CA THR A 23 6.76 8.36 -3.36
C THR A 23 5.30 8.74 -3.66
N GLN A 24 4.84 9.87 -3.11
CA GLN A 24 3.51 10.41 -3.47
C GLN A 24 3.43 10.84 -4.95
N LYS A 25 4.56 11.19 -5.56
CA LYS A 25 4.63 11.53 -6.98
C LYS A 25 4.36 10.29 -7.83
N GLU A 26 5.04 9.18 -7.54
CA GLU A 26 4.83 7.90 -8.24
C GLU A 26 3.42 7.34 -8.00
N LEU A 27 2.87 7.52 -6.79
CA LEU A 27 1.47 7.17 -6.53
C LEU A 27 0.51 8.01 -7.39
N ALA A 28 0.79 9.30 -7.57
CA ALA A 28 -0.01 10.18 -8.43
C ALA A 28 0.05 9.75 -9.90
N GLU A 29 1.24 9.38 -10.38
CA GLU A 29 1.47 8.84 -11.72
C GLU A 29 0.71 7.51 -11.94
N GLN A 30 0.72 6.60 -10.96
CA GLN A 30 -0.02 5.33 -11.05
C GLN A 30 -1.54 5.51 -11.08
N LEU A 31 -2.05 6.52 -10.39
CA LEU A 31 -3.48 6.82 -10.31
C LEU A 31 -3.95 7.80 -11.40
N ASP A 32 -3.04 8.25 -12.26
CA ASP A 32 -3.30 9.25 -13.30
C ASP A 32 -3.98 10.53 -12.76
N VAL A 33 -3.41 11.08 -11.68
CA VAL A 33 -3.88 12.32 -11.05
C VAL A 33 -2.71 13.29 -10.81
N PRO A 34 -2.97 14.60 -10.68
CA PRO A 34 -1.95 15.54 -10.24
C PRO A 34 -1.40 15.19 -8.85
N GLN A 35 -0.09 15.38 -8.64
CA GLN A 35 0.57 15.19 -7.34
C GLN A 35 -0.07 16.03 -6.22
N SER A 36 -0.58 17.23 -6.56
CA SER A 36 -1.30 18.10 -5.63
C SER A 36 -2.57 17.45 -5.10
N THR A 37 -3.25 16.64 -5.91
CA THR A 37 -4.43 15.86 -5.51
C THR A 37 -4.07 14.83 -4.44
N VAL A 38 -3.00 14.05 -4.67
CA VAL A 38 -2.48 13.08 -3.67
C VAL A 38 -2.03 13.78 -2.39
N SER A 39 -1.37 14.93 -2.52
CA SER A 39 -0.96 15.76 -1.38
C SER A 39 -2.15 16.28 -0.58
N GLY A 40 -3.29 16.55 -1.25
CA GLY A 40 -4.55 16.91 -0.62
C GLY A 40 -5.15 15.76 0.18
N TRP A 41 -5.20 14.56 -0.39
CA TRP A 41 -5.66 13.34 0.29
C TRP A 41 -4.82 13.01 1.54
N ALA A 42 -3.51 13.27 1.48
CA ALA A 42 -2.60 13.09 2.61
C ALA A 42 -2.89 14.03 3.79
N LYS A 43 -3.67 15.09 3.58
CA LYS A 43 -4.08 16.08 4.61
C LYS A 43 -5.45 15.79 5.23
N GLY A 44 -6.25 14.91 4.64
CA GLY A 44 -7.46 14.36 5.29
C GLY A 44 -8.71 14.30 4.43
N ASP A 45 -8.80 15.06 3.34
CA ASP A 45 -9.95 15.04 2.45
C ASP A 45 -9.75 14.04 1.31
N ILE A 46 -9.94 12.75 1.61
CA ILE A 46 -9.78 11.66 0.63
C ILE A 46 -11.15 11.16 0.16
N PRO A 47 -11.41 11.15 -1.16
CA PRO A 47 -12.61 10.52 -1.71
C PRO A 47 -12.70 9.04 -1.33
N LYS A 48 -13.92 8.55 -1.07
CA LYS A 48 -14.15 7.13 -0.73
C LYS A 48 -13.61 6.17 -1.79
N MET A 49 -13.75 6.53 -3.07
CA MET A 49 -13.23 5.73 -4.19
C MET A 49 -11.70 5.63 -4.14
N THR A 50 -11.01 6.72 -3.84
CA THR A 50 -9.56 6.71 -3.67
C THR A 50 -9.15 5.85 -2.49
N LYS A 51 -9.85 5.95 -1.35
CA LYS A 51 -9.58 5.09 -0.19
C LYS A 51 -9.69 3.61 -0.56
N LEU A 52 -10.77 3.22 -1.24
CA LEU A 52 -10.96 1.85 -1.74
C LEU A 52 -9.83 1.41 -2.69
N ALA A 53 -9.42 2.28 -3.63
CA ALA A 53 -8.34 1.99 -4.55
C ALA A 53 -7.01 1.72 -3.81
N LEU A 54 -6.66 2.55 -2.83
CA LEU A 54 -5.45 2.38 -2.03
C LEU A 54 -5.49 1.10 -1.18
N GLU A 55 -6.65 0.76 -0.59
CA GLU A 55 -6.85 -0.51 0.13
C GLU A 55 -6.62 -1.71 -0.79
N LEU A 56 -7.17 -1.68 -2.02
CA LEU A 56 -6.95 -2.73 -3.02
C LEU A 56 -5.50 -2.83 -3.48
N MET A 57 -4.76 -1.72 -3.59
CA MET A 57 -3.34 -1.74 -3.91
C MET A 57 -2.51 -2.45 -2.83
N LEU A 58 -2.81 -2.17 -1.55
CA LEU A 58 -2.17 -2.82 -0.40
C LEU A 58 -2.50 -4.32 -0.35
N GLU A 59 -3.77 -4.67 -0.55
CA GLU A 59 -4.19 -6.07 -0.63
C GLU A 59 -3.48 -6.79 -1.79
N ASN A 60 -3.39 -6.17 -2.97
CA ASN A 60 -2.71 -6.73 -4.13
C ASN A 60 -1.22 -7.01 -3.86
N LYS A 61 -0.52 -6.10 -3.17
CA LYS A 61 0.87 -6.32 -2.71
C LYS A 61 0.96 -7.56 -1.82
N SER A 62 0.07 -7.67 -0.84
CA SER A 62 0.03 -8.83 0.09
C SER A 62 -0.24 -10.14 -0.64
N LEU A 63 -1.21 -10.16 -1.56
CA LEU A 63 -1.54 -11.33 -2.37
C LEU A 63 -0.39 -11.74 -3.28
N LYS A 64 0.29 -10.78 -3.93
CA LYS A 64 1.50 -11.05 -4.72
C LYS A 64 2.61 -11.66 -3.86
N HIS A 65 2.83 -11.16 -2.66
CA HIS A 65 3.84 -11.73 -1.75
C HIS A 65 3.50 -13.17 -1.34
N LYS A 66 2.25 -13.45 -0.95
CA LYS A 66 1.79 -14.80 -0.64
C LYS A 66 1.97 -15.74 -1.83
N LEU A 67 1.62 -15.28 -3.04
CA LEU A 67 1.79 -16.06 -4.26
C LEU A 67 3.27 -16.40 -4.53
N GLN A 68 4.20 -15.50 -4.25
CA GLN A 68 5.63 -15.80 -4.38
C GLN A 68 6.07 -16.90 -3.41
N ILE A 69 5.64 -16.83 -2.14
CA ILE A 69 5.93 -17.88 -1.15
C ILE A 69 5.41 -19.24 -1.64
N PHE A 70 4.17 -19.29 -2.16
CA PHE A 70 3.61 -20.53 -2.70
C PHE A 70 4.39 -21.07 -3.90
N LYS A 71 4.86 -20.20 -4.79
CA LYS A 71 5.67 -20.59 -5.95
C LYS A 71 7.02 -21.19 -5.53
N GLU A 72 7.70 -20.58 -4.57
CA GLU A 72 8.97 -21.11 -4.03
C GLU A 72 8.75 -22.47 -3.35
N ALA A 73 7.69 -22.61 -2.55
CA ALA A 73 7.35 -23.88 -1.93
C ALA A 73 7.05 -24.98 -2.97
N HIS A 74 6.28 -24.65 -4.02
CA HIS A 74 5.99 -25.58 -5.12
C HIS A 74 7.26 -26.02 -5.85
N LYS A 75 8.18 -25.09 -6.12
CA LYS A 75 9.45 -25.39 -6.79
C LYS A 75 10.24 -26.45 -6.03
N ILE A 76 10.41 -26.25 -4.72
CA ILE A 76 11.11 -27.21 -3.83
C ILE A 76 10.39 -28.56 -3.87
N ALA A 77 9.05 -28.57 -3.76
CA ALA A 77 8.26 -29.80 -3.76
C ALA A 77 8.31 -30.55 -5.10
N SER A 78 8.47 -29.85 -6.23
CA SER A 78 8.56 -30.46 -7.56
C SER A 78 9.93 -31.04 -7.90
N GLU A 79 10.95 -30.69 -7.13
CA GLU A 79 12.33 -31.18 -7.29
C GLU A 79 12.64 -32.39 -6.38
N LEU A 80 11.67 -32.83 -5.56
CA LEU A 80 11.71 -34.03 -4.72
C LEU A 80 11.09 -35.24 -5.42
#